data_AF-A0A2S8PTL1-F1
#
_entry.id   AF-A0A2S8PTL1-F1
#
_cell.length_a   1.000
_cell.length_b   1.000
_cell.length_c   1.000
_cell.angle_alpha   90.00
_cell.angle_beta   90.00
_cell.angle_gamma   90.00
#
_symmetry.space_group_name_H-M   'P 1'
#
loop_
_entity.id
_entity.type
_entity.pdbx_description
1 polymer ?
#
loop_
_entity_poly.entity_id
_entity_poly.type
_entity_poly.pdbx_seq_one_letter_code
_entity_poly.pdbx_strand_id
1 'polypeptide(L)'
;TLTTETLRGQGEISAGSDVTVKASHLSFYGGKLKAGNQVLLQGEQNLTVRDADISGHDIALISSGGISVSSGENNSTVAGTRAFSIISAANTLHILSEQGISLSNMLINRAKNIFLAGNGRVDINQSLGADENIELHAGAGVNLRGISLTAGKDITLTSGHSLDIGKITAGNNLTMIAGRGITHTEAILSAEGAVAIAENSTALHSAEGKYIPVTSALIDFGLGNAPRLTIHVP
;
A
#
# COMPACT_ATOMS: atom_id res chain seq x y z
N THR A 1 -11.84 19.89 3.80
CA THR A 1 -10.97 19.25 4.80
C THR A 1 -11.72 19.05 6.10
N LEU A 2 -11.63 17.87 6.70
CA LEU A 2 -12.14 17.56 8.04
C LEU A 2 -10.96 17.14 8.93
N THR A 3 -10.84 17.74 10.12
CA THR A 3 -9.81 17.41 11.12
C THR A 3 -10.47 17.19 12.47
N THR A 4 -10.16 16.08 13.15
CA THR A 4 -10.73 15.73 14.47
C THR A 4 -9.81 14.77 15.23
N GLU A 5 -10.02 14.53 16.51
CA GLU A 5 -9.25 13.54 17.27
C GLU A 5 -9.57 12.11 16.82
N THR A 6 -10.86 11.76 16.84
CA THR A 6 -11.36 10.44 16.42
C THR A 6 -12.46 10.61 15.40
N LEU A 7 -12.35 9.90 14.28
CA LEU A 7 -13.42 9.80 13.30
C LEU A 7 -13.78 8.33 13.05
N ARG A 8 -15.08 8.04 13.18
CA ARG A 8 -15.69 6.78 12.75
C ARG A 8 -16.76 7.08 11.72
N GLY A 9 -16.51 6.75 10.45
CA GLY A 9 -17.41 7.05 9.34
C GLY A 9 -18.07 5.80 8.77
N GLN A 10 -19.36 5.89 8.45
CA GLN A 10 -20.12 4.88 7.67
C GLN A 10 -20.98 5.51 6.55
N GLY A 11 -20.94 6.85 6.42
CA GLY A 11 -21.75 7.62 5.47
C GLY A 11 -21.05 7.87 4.13
N GLU A 12 -21.60 8.79 3.34
CA GLU A 12 -21.02 9.23 2.08
C GLU A 12 -20.36 10.60 2.22
N ILE A 13 -19.12 10.71 1.75
CA ILE A 13 -18.38 11.97 1.59
C ILE A 13 -18.02 12.09 0.12
N SER A 14 -18.54 13.11 -0.56
CA SER A 14 -18.26 13.34 -1.98
C SER A 14 -17.84 14.79 -2.23
N ALA A 15 -16.77 15.00 -2.99
CA ALA A 15 -16.36 16.31 -3.47
C ALA A 15 -16.01 16.27 -4.97
N GLY A 16 -16.24 17.38 -5.68
CA GLY A 16 -15.92 17.49 -7.10
C GLY A 16 -14.41 17.59 -7.40
N SER A 17 -13.61 18.06 -6.44
CA SER A 17 -12.14 18.08 -6.51
C SER A 17 -11.56 17.12 -5.49
N ASP A 18 -11.28 17.58 -4.27
CA ASP A 18 -10.50 16.81 -3.29
C ASP A 18 -11.29 16.52 -2.01
N VAL A 19 -11.02 15.35 -1.42
CA VAL A 19 -11.47 14.97 -0.09
C VAL A 19 -10.23 14.76 0.78
N THR A 20 -10.11 15.54 1.85
CA THR A 20 -9.06 15.36 2.86
C THR A 20 -9.69 15.15 4.23
N VAL A 21 -9.34 14.03 4.86
CA VAL A 21 -9.78 13.66 6.20
C VAL A 21 -8.54 13.36 7.05
N LYS A 22 -8.41 14.08 8.17
CA LYS A 22 -7.32 13.90 9.13
C LYS A 22 -7.89 13.58 10.49
N ALA A 23 -7.39 12.54 11.14
CA ALA A 23 -7.69 12.28 12.53
C ALA A 23 -6.53 11.60 13.26
N SER A 24 -6.48 11.68 14.59
CA SER A 24 -5.53 10.87 15.36
C SER A 24 -5.88 9.39 15.24
N HIS A 25 -7.17 9.05 15.36
CA HIS A 25 -7.70 7.72 15.07
C HIS A 25 -8.74 7.79 13.94
N LEU A 26 -8.39 7.24 12.78
CA LEU A 26 -9.26 7.27 11.61
C LEU A 26 -9.81 5.88 11.30
N SER A 27 -11.13 5.74 11.30
CA SER A 27 -11.78 4.49 10.92
C SER A 27 -12.97 4.71 10.00
N PHE A 28 -13.00 4.01 8.88
CA PHE A 28 -14.18 3.86 8.03
C PHE A 28 -14.68 2.42 8.10
N TYR A 29 -15.95 2.25 8.45
CA TYR A 29 -16.63 0.97 8.56
C TYR A 29 -17.88 1.00 7.70
N GLY A 30 -17.76 0.69 6.42
CA GLY A 30 -18.77 1.02 5.43
C GLY A 30 -18.64 2.46 4.92
N GLY A 31 -19.53 2.82 4.02
CA GLY A 31 -19.63 4.16 3.46
C GLY A 31 -18.84 4.35 2.16
N LYS A 32 -18.96 5.57 1.62
CA LYS A 32 -18.39 5.96 0.33
C LYS A 32 -17.57 7.23 0.47
N LEU A 33 -16.37 7.23 -0.08
CA LEU A 33 -15.52 8.40 -0.17
C LEU A 33 -15.19 8.65 -1.64
N LYS A 34 -15.60 9.79 -2.16
CA LYS A 34 -15.42 10.12 -3.56
C LYS A 34 -14.83 11.51 -3.75
N ALA A 35 -13.76 11.57 -4.51
CA ALA A 35 -13.17 12.81 -4.99
C ALA A 35 -13.10 12.77 -6.52
N GLY A 36 -13.24 13.92 -7.19
CA GLY A 36 -12.97 14.00 -8.62
C GLY A 36 -11.47 13.95 -8.95
N ASN A 37 -10.65 14.41 -8.01
CA ASN A 37 -9.20 14.47 -8.11
C ASN A 37 -8.54 13.62 -7.00
N GLN A 38 -8.36 14.14 -5.77
CA GLN A 38 -7.63 13.42 -4.73
C GLN A 38 -8.49 12.99 -3.53
N VAL A 39 -8.30 11.76 -3.05
CA VAL A 39 -8.68 11.36 -1.69
C VAL A 39 -7.42 11.22 -0.83
N LEU A 40 -7.34 11.98 0.27
CA LEU A 40 -6.30 11.87 1.28
C LEU A 40 -6.90 11.53 2.64
N LEU A 41 -6.57 10.33 3.14
CA LEU A 41 -6.92 9.89 4.49
C LEU A 41 -5.66 9.82 5.34
N GLN A 42 -5.64 10.57 6.43
CA GLN A 42 -4.51 10.66 7.34
C GLN A 42 -4.94 10.26 8.76
N GLY A 43 -4.38 9.16 9.26
CA GLY A 43 -4.57 8.69 10.63
C GLY A 43 -3.26 8.80 11.43
N GLU A 44 -3.14 9.67 12.42
CA GLU A 44 -1.85 9.84 13.11
C GLU A 44 -1.41 8.56 13.83
N GLN A 45 -2.30 7.94 14.59
CA GLN A 45 -2.01 6.73 15.36
C GLN A 45 -2.46 5.45 14.68
N ASN A 46 -3.53 5.51 13.88
CA ASN A 46 -3.96 4.40 13.04
C ASN A 46 -4.94 4.86 11.95
N LEU A 47 -4.98 4.05 10.89
CA LEU A 47 -5.98 4.15 9.84
C LEU A 47 -6.56 2.78 9.54
N THR A 48 -7.87 2.64 9.78
CA THR A 48 -8.62 1.43 9.45
C THR A 48 -9.66 1.74 8.39
N VAL A 49 -9.65 0.99 7.30
CA VAL A 49 -10.69 1.02 6.27
C VAL A 49 -11.29 -0.36 6.17
N ARG A 50 -12.59 -0.46 6.43
CA ARG A 50 -13.33 -1.71 6.39
C ARG A 50 -14.63 -1.54 5.64
N ASP A 51 -14.92 -2.45 4.72
CA ASP A 51 -16.16 -2.51 3.94
C ASP A 51 -16.53 -1.19 3.22
N ALA A 52 -15.54 -0.35 2.89
CA ALA A 52 -15.76 1.00 2.35
C ALA A 52 -15.39 1.11 0.86
N ASP A 53 -16.08 1.98 0.14
CA ASP A 53 -15.80 2.28 -1.28
C ASP A 53 -15.13 3.65 -1.40
N ILE A 54 -13.83 3.66 -1.74
CA ILE A 54 -13.02 4.85 -1.89
C ILE A 54 -12.66 5.04 -3.36
N SER A 55 -12.97 6.20 -3.93
CA SER A 55 -12.71 6.51 -5.33
C SER A 55 -12.14 7.91 -5.54
N GLY A 56 -11.17 8.01 -6.44
CA GLY A 56 -10.49 9.25 -6.80
C GLY A 56 -9.60 9.07 -8.02
N HIS A 57 -9.10 10.17 -8.58
CA HIS A 57 -8.00 10.10 -9.54
C HIS A 57 -6.74 9.57 -8.84
N ASP A 58 -6.37 10.21 -7.74
CA ASP A 58 -5.29 9.78 -6.84
C ASP A 58 -5.84 9.49 -5.45
N ILE A 59 -5.32 8.46 -4.78
CA ILE A 59 -5.68 8.07 -3.42
C ILE A 59 -4.43 7.92 -2.58
N ALA A 60 -4.40 8.59 -1.43
CA ALA A 60 -3.35 8.47 -0.43
C ALA A 60 -3.92 8.09 0.93
N LEU A 61 -3.42 6.99 1.49
CA LEU A 61 -3.68 6.51 2.85
C LEU A 61 -2.39 6.64 3.65
N ILE A 62 -2.37 7.50 4.67
CA ILE A 62 -1.15 7.83 5.41
C ILE A 62 -1.38 7.63 6.91
N SER A 63 -0.44 6.97 7.58
CA SER A 63 -0.45 6.86 9.05
C SER A 63 0.95 6.83 9.67
N SER A 64 1.15 7.54 10.78
CA SER A 64 2.33 7.34 11.64
C SER A 64 2.21 6.09 12.52
N GLY A 65 1.02 5.46 12.54
CA GLY A 65 0.84 4.11 13.04
C GLY A 65 0.53 3.12 11.93
N GLY A 66 -0.19 2.06 12.28
CA GLY A 66 -0.53 0.98 11.34
C GLY A 66 -1.69 1.35 10.41
N ILE A 67 -1.64 0.81 9.18
CA ILE A 67 -2.76 0.86 8.24
C ILE A 67 -3.34 -0.54 8.07
N SER A 68 -4.67 -0.65 8.23
CA SER A 68 -5.41 -1.86 7.88
C SER A 68 -6.51 -1.51 6.89
N VAL A 69 -6.48 -2.14 5.72
CA VAL A 69 -7.58 -2.12 4.76
C VAL A 69 -8.08 -3.54 4.61
N SER A 70 -9.34 -3.76 4.96
CA SER A 70 -9.93 -5.10 4.92
C SER A 70 -11.37 -5.10 4.47
N SER A 71 -11.89 -6.26 4.08
CA SER A 71 -13.33 -6.50 4.13
C SER A 71 -13.63 -7.48 5.26
N GLY A 72 -14.80 -7.37 5.87
CA GLY A 72 -15.26 -8.31 6.88
C GLY A 72 -15.39 -9.72 6.34
N GLU A 73 -14.87 -10.71 7.07
CA GLU A 73 -15.21 -12.11 6.89
C GLU A 73 -16.60 -12.37 7.52
N ASN A 74 -17.66 -12.29 6.71
CA ASN A 74 -19.07 -12.66 6.97
C ASN A 74 -19.94 -11.83 7.94
N ASN A 75 -21.14 -11.44 7.47
CA ASN A 75 -22.41 -11.95 8.04
C ASN A 75 -23.67 -11.80 7.14
N SER A 76 -23.55 -11.72 5.81
CA SER A 76 -24.74 -11.82 4.94
C SER A 76 -24.81 -13.22 4.33
N THR A 77 -25.78 -14.01 4.79
CA THR A 77 -26.20 -15.28 4.19
C THR A 77 -26.93 -15.08 2.85
N VAL A 78 -27.07 -13.84 2.39
CA VAL A 78 -27.61 -13.53 1.07
C VAL A 78 -26.49 -13.66 0.05
N ALA A 79 -26.53 -14.74 -0.72
CA ALA A 79 -25.69 -14.91 -1.90
C ALA A 79 -25.88 -13.68 -2.82
N GLY A 80 -24.88 -12.79 -2.88
CA GLY A 80 -24.86 -11.65 -3.81
C GLY A 80 -24.46 -10.29 -3.25
N THR A 81 -24.42 -10.08 -1.92
CA THR A 81 -24.19 -8.75 -1.31
C THR A 81 -22.92 -8.68 -0.45
N ARG A 82 -21.79 -9.19 -0.95
CA ARG A 82 -20.50 -8.99 -0.26
C ARG A 82 -20.11 -7.52 -0.39
N ALA A 83 -20.12 -6.77 0.72
CA ALA A 83 -19.48 -5.47 0.77
C ALA A 83 -17.97 -5.70 0.77
N PHE A 84 -17.33 -5.52 -0.37
CA PHE A 84 -15.88 -5.45 -0.44
C PHE A 84 -15.44 -4.02 -0.14
N SER A 85 -14.37 -3.86 0.63
CA SER A 85 -13.56 -2.65 0.54
C SER A 85 -13.06 -2.52 -0.89
N ILE A 86 -13.43 -1.43 -1.55
CA ILE A 86 -13.02 -1.11 -2.91
C ILE A 86 -12.17 0.15 -2.82
N ILE A 87 -10.97 0.10 -3.40
CA ILE A 87 -10.14 1.27 -3.64
C ILE A 87 -9.99 1.44 -5.15
N SER A 88 -10.67 2.44 -5.69
CA SER A 88 -10.64 2.81 -7.10
C SER A 88 -9.81 4.07 -7.31
N ALA A 89 -8.49 3.92 -7.37
CA ALA A 89 -7.55 4.99 -7.73
C ALA A 89 -7.33 4.96 -9.24
N ALA A 90 -7.78 5.96 -10.00
CA ALA A 90 -7.65 5.92 -11.47
C ALA A 90 -6.21 6.12 -11.98
N ASN A 91 -5.31 6.62 -11.13
CA ASN A 91 -3.93 6.92 -11.46
C ASN A 91 -2.98 6.35 -10.40
N THR A 92 -2.89 6.96 -9.21
CA THR A 92 -1.97 6.51 -8.15
C THR A 92 -2.70 6.08 -6.88
N LEU A 93 -2.29 4.93 -6.32
CA LEU A 93 -2.62 4.51 -4.97
C LEU A 93 -1.37 4.51 -4.11
N HIS A 94 -1.30 5.41 -3.15
CA HIS A 94 -0.22 5.47 -2.15
C HIS A 94 -0.74 5.02 -0.78
N ILE A 95 -0.06 4.07 -0.16
CA ILE A 95 -0.34 3.63 1.22
C ILE A 95 0.97 3.69 2.02
N LEU A 96 1.04 4.60 2.98
CA LEU A 96 2.26 4.94 3.70
C LEU A 96 2.06 4.76 5.21
N SER A 97 2.88 3.92 5.84
CA SER A 97 2.82 3.67 7.28
C SER A 97 4.21 3.76 7.94
N GLU A 98 4.33 4.46 9.07
CA GLU A 98 5.55 4.33 9.89
C GLU A 98 5.58 3.02 10.70
N GLN A 99 4.51 2.23 10.63
CA GLN A 99 4.42 0.89 11.19
C GLN A 99 4.12 -0.10 10.05
N GLY A 100 3.27 -1.11 10.29
CA GLY A 100 2.89 -2.09 9.28
C GLY A 100 1.67 -1.70 8.44
N ILE A 101 1.57 -2.35 7.28
CA ILE A 101 0.39 -2.29 6.39
C ILE A 101 -0.19 -3.69 6.29
N SER A 102 -1.50 -3.80 6.48
CA SER A 102 -2.24 -5.03 6.23
C SER A 102 -3.36 -4.78 5.23
N LEU A 103 -3.29 -5.44 4.08
CA LEU A 103 -4.33 -5.44 3.06
C LEU A 103 -4.91 -6.85 2.94
N SER A 104 -6.20 -7.02 3.23
CA SER A 104 -6.86 -8.33 3.14
C SER A 104 -8.26 -8.25 2.54
N ASN A 105 -8.66 -9.23 1.73
CA ASN A 105 -10.03 -9.38 1.24
C ASN A 105 -10.61 -8.12 0.56
N MET A 106 -9.79 -7.30 -0.10
CA MET A 106 -10.23 -6.04 -0.74
C MET A 106 -10.06 -6.08 -2.27
N LEU A 107 -10.70 -5.15 -2.97
CA LEU A 107 -10.51 -4.94 -4.41
C LEU A 107 -9.79 -3.61 -4.66
N ILE A 108 -8.68 -3.65 -5.38
CA ILE A 108 -8.05 -2.46 -5.95
C ILE A 108 -8.40 -2.44 -7.44
N ASN A 109 -9.02 -1.36 -7.89
CA ASN A 109 -9.53 -1.22 -9.25
C ASN A 109 -8.87 -0.02 -9.94
N ARG A 110 -8.31 -0.21 -11.13
CA ARG A 110 -7.85 0.86 -12.05
C ARG A 110 -6.61 1.67 -11.64
N ALA A 111 -5.82 1.22 -10.66
CA ALA A 111 -4.59 1.92 -10.33
C ALA A 111 -3.56 1.69 -11.45
N LYS A 112 -3.06 2.78 -12.04
CA LYS A 112 -1.88 2.69 -12.92
C LYS A 112 -0.65 2.36 -12.10
N ASN A 113 -0.50 3.04 -10.97
CA ASN A 113 0.65 2.91 -10.10
C ASN A 113 0.19 2.62 -8.68
N ILE A 114 0.79 1.60 -8.07
CA ILE A 114 0.53 1.21 -6.69
C ILE A 114 1.84 1.30 -5.91
N PHE A 115 1.85 2.15 -4.89
CA PHE A 115 2.99 2.37 -4.03
C PHE A 115 2.59 2.10 -2.57
N LEU A 116 3.17 1.05 -1.98
CA LEU A 116 3.00 0.73 -0.56
C LEU A 116 4.35 0.81 0.11
N ALA A 117 4.42 1.58 1.18
CA ALA A 117 5.62 1.63 2.00
C ALA A 117 5.23 1.57 3.47
N GLY A 118 5.83 0.65 4.21
CA GLY A 118 5.70 0.49 5.66
C GLY A 118 7.08 0.35 6.32
N ASN A 119 7.33 1.00 7.46
CA ASN A 119 8.57 0.69 8.21
C ASN A 119 8.45 -0.63 8.99
N GLY A 120 7.22 -1.12 9.21
CA GLY A 120 6.93 -2.42 9.78
C GLY A 120 6.80 -3.51 8.70
N ARG A 121 5.93 -4.49 8.97
CA ARG A 121 5.60 -5.57 8.04
C ARG A 121 4.53 -5.12 7.05
N VAL A 122 4.66 -5.52 5.80
CA VAL A 122 3.63 -5.35 4.77
C VAL A 122 3.04 -6.72 4.46
N ASP A 123 1.82 -6.96 4.93
CA ASP A 123 1.07 -8.20 4.68
C ASP A 123 -0.04 -7.93 3.66
N ILE A 124 0.04 -8.61 2.52
CA ILE A 124 -0.96 -8.53 1.44
C ILE A 124 -1.55 -9.93 1.27
N ASN A 125 -2.85 -10.07 1.48
CA ASN A 125 -3.55 -11.35 1.42
C ASN A 125 -4.56 -11.41 0.24
N GLN A 126 -4.32 -10.63 -0.82
CA GLN A 126 -5.07 -10.69 -2.07
C GLN A 126 -4.17 -10.38 -3.25
N SER A 127 -4.57 -10.82 -4.45
CA SER A 127 -3.86 -10.46 -5.68
C SER A 127 -3.90 -8.95 -5.92
N LEU A 128 -2.81 -8.42 -6.46
CA LEU A 128 -2.64 -7.00 -6.75
C LEU A 128 -2.28 -6.82 -8.22
N GLY A 129 -3.01 -5.94 -8.89
CA GLY A 129 -2.80 -5.61 -10.30
C GLY A 129 -2.67 -4.11 -10.48
N ALA A 130 -1.70 -3.68 -11.29
CA ALA A 130 -1.56 -2.29 -11.72
C ALA A 130 -1.32 -2.21 -13.24
N ASP A 131 -1.83 -1.16 -13.89
CA ASP A 131 -1.66 -1.00 -15.34
C ASP A 131 -0.19 -0.67 -15.70
N GLU A 132 0.55 -0.05 -14.79
CA GLU A 132 1.96 0.33 -14.96
C GLU A 132 2.83 -0.32 -13.90
N ASN A 133 2.91 0.24 -12.69
CA ASN A 133 3.94 -0.14 -11.72
C ASN A 133 3.38 -0.58 -10.38
N ILE A 134 4.08 -1.53 -9.76
CA ILE A 134 3.88 -1.91 -8.34
C ILE A 134 5.20 -1.74 -7.60
N GLU A 135 5.17 -0.92 -6.55
CA GLU A 135 6.30 -0.67 -5.65
C GLU A 135 5.90 -1.00 -4.21
N LEU A 136 6.57 -1.99 -3.62
CA LEU A 136 6.34 -2.43 -2.24
C LEU A 136 7.63 -2.31 -1.43
N HIS A 137 7.54 -1.60 -0.31
CA HIS A 137 8.67 -1.38 0.57
C HIS A 137 8.31 -1.68 2.03
N ALA A 138 9.11 -2.50 2.70
CA ALA A 138 8.84 -2.89 4.09
C ALA A 138 10.09 -2.95 4.97
N GLY A 139 10.07 -2.36 6.16
CA GLY A 139 11.22 -2.49 7.07
C GLY A 139 11.35 -3.85 7.73
N ALA A 140 10.24 -4.46 8.13
CA ALA A 140 10.25 -5.72 8.88
C ALA A 140 9.94 -6.97 8.02
N GLY A 141 9.58 -6.80 6.75
CA GLY A 141 9.28 -7.91 5.84
C GLY A 141 8.09 -7.63 4.93
N VAL A 142 8.08 -8.23 3.73
CA VAL A 142 6.89 -8.29 2.86
C VAL A 142 6.40 -9.74 2.81
N ASN A 143 5.09 -9.93 2.93
CA ASN A 143 4.44 -11.22 2.84
C ASN A 143 3.39 -11.23 1.74
N LEU A 144 3.67 -12.02 0.71
CA LEU A 144 2.88 -12.22 -0.50
C LEU A 144 2.72 -13.72 -0.77
N ARG A 145 2.87 -14.58 0.24
CA ARG A 145 2.87 -16.04 0.04
C ARG A 145 1.53 -16.49 -0.53
N GLY A 146 1.57 -17.16 -1.68
CA GLY A 146 0.35 -17.60 -2.40
C GLY A 146 -0.42 -16.47 -3.10
N ILE A 147 0.17 -15.28 -3.22
CA ILE A 147 -0.45 -14.11 -3.85
C ILE A 147 0.13 -13.87 -5.25
N SER A 148 -0.70 -13.35 -6.17
CA SER A 148 -0.24 -12.89 -7.49
C SER A 148 -0.08 -11.37 -7.51
N LEU A 149 1.11 -10.89 -7.89
CA LEU A 149 1.36 -9.51 -8.28
C LEU A 149 1.49 -9.42 -9.80
N THR A 150 0.82 -8.43 -10.41
CA THR A 150 0.90 -8.20 -11.86
C THR A 150 0.96 -6.72 -12.17
N ALA A 151 1.98 -6.30 -12.90
CA ALA A 151 2.14 -4.91 -13.34
C ALA A 151 2.41 -4.88 -14.84
N GLY A 152 1.79 -3.93 -15.56
CA GLY A 152 2.00 -3.80 -17.02
C GLY A 152 3.40 -3.29 -17.40
N LYS A 153 4.15 -2.73 -16.45
CA LYS A 153 5.55 -2.31 -16.58
C LYS A 153 6.37 -2.93 -15.45
N ASP A 154 6.81 -2.16 -14.47
CA ASP A 154 7.83 -2.57 -13.52
C ASP A 154 7.25 -3.02 -12.18
N ILE A 155 7.91 -4.01 -11.54
CA ILE A 155 7.65 -4.39 -10.15
C ILE A 155 8.92 -4.22 -9.34
N THR A 156 8.86 -3.45 -8.26
CA THR A 156 9.95 -3.29 -7.30
C THR A 156 9.51 -3.72 -5.91
N LEU A 157 10.18 -4.72 -5.35
CA LEU A 157 9.97 -5.20 -4.00
C LEU A 157 11.23 -4.98 -3.17
N THR A 158 11.12 -4.26 -2.06
CA THR A 158 12.23 -4.09 -1.14
C THR A 158 11.82 -4.41 0.29
N SER A 159 12.70 -5.09 1.02
CA SER A 159 12.52 -5.23 2.45
C SER A 159 13.81 -5.15 3.24
N GLY A 160 13.78 -4.40 4.34
CA GLY A 160 14.85 -4.38 5.34
C GLY A 160 15.09 -5.75 6.00
N HIS A 161 14.13 -6.66 5.89
CA HIS A 161 14.23 -8.05 6.36
C HIS A 161 14.06 -9.03 5.20
N SER A 162 12.94 -9.75 5.12
CA SER A 162 12.72 -10.83 4.15
C SER A 162 11.53 -10.54 3.24
N LEU A 163 11.59 -11.08 2.02
CA LEU A 163 10.45 -11.13 1.10
C LEU A 163 9.93 -12.58 1.06
N ASP A 164 8.66 -12.80 1.38
CA ASP A 164 7.98 -14.09 1.14
C ASP A 164 7.05 -13.88 -0.05
N ILE A 165 7.36 -14.50 -1.20
CA ILE A 165 6.77 -14.15 -2.50
C ILE A 165 5.98 -15.30 -3.11
N GLY A 166 4.83 -14.94 -3.69
CA GLY A 166 4.03 -15.80 -4.56
C GLY A 166 4.35 -15.56 -6.04
N LYS A 167 3.33 -15.57 -6.90
CA LYS A 167 3.48 -15.30 -8.33
C LYS A 167 3.74 -13.82 -8.59
N ILE A 168 4.72 -13.50 -9.42
CA ILE A 168 5.06 -12.13 -9.82
C ILE A 168 5.17 -12.06 -11.34
N THR A 169 4.49 -11.09 -11.95
CA THR A 169 4.53 -10.84 -13.39
C THR A 169 4.69 -9.35 -13.65
N ALA A 170 5.90 -8.94 -14.05
CA ALA A 170 6.20 -7.60 -14.54
C ALA A 170 6.16 -7.59 -16.08
N GLY A 171 5.54 -6.60 -16.68
CA GLY A 171 5.58 -6.39 -18.14
C GLY A 171 6.93 -5.85 -18.65
N ASN A 172 7.76 -5.31 -17.75
CA ASN A 172 9.09 -4.80 -18.07
C ASN A 172 10.13 -5.35 -17.08
N ASN A 173 10.54 -4.60 -16.05
CA ASN A 173 11.56 -5.05 -15.12
C ASN A 173 10.99 -5.57 -13.80
N LEU A 174 11.70 -6.53 -13.20
CA LEU A 174 11.45 -7.01 -11.84
C LEU A 174 12.68 -6.79 -10.97
N THR A 175 12.54 -6.01 -9.90
CA THR A 175 13.58 -5.79 -8.90
C THR A 175 13.12 -6.32 -7.55
N MET A 176 13.94 -7.15 -6.91
CA MET A 176 13.70 -7.67 -5.56
C MET A 176 14.95 -7.54 -4.70
N ILE A 177 14.83 -6.82 -3.58
CA ILE A 177 15.94 -6.58 -2.65
C ILE A 177 15.49 -6.93 -1.24
N ALA A 178 16.17 -7.87 -0.59
CA ALA A 178 15.92 -8.25 0.79
C ALA A 178 17.19 -8.06 1.64
N GLY A 179 17.02 -7.48 2.83
CA GLY A 179 18.10 -7.35 3.82
C GLY A 179 18.54 -8.69 4.42
N ARG A 180 17.68 -9.71 4.34
CA ARG A 180 17.98 -11.10 4.72
C ARG A 180 17.76 -12.04 3.54
N GLY A 181 16.54 -12.53 3.31
CA GLY A 181 16.31 -13.55 2.28
C GLY A 181 14.97 -13.42 1.57
N ILE A 182 14.84 -14.15 0.46
CA ILE A 182 13.68 -14.20 -0.41
C ILE A 182 13.16 -15.64 -0.44
N THR A 183 12.05 -15.88 0.24
CA THR A 183 11.36 -17.19 0.25
C THR A 183 10.35 -17.23 -0.88
N HIS A 184 10.40 -18.27 -1.71
CA HIS A 184 9.65 -18.33 -2.97
C HIS A 184 9.17 -19.74 -3.32
N THR A 185 8.75 -20.52 -2.32
CA THR A 185 8.53 -21.99 -2.37
C THR A 185 7.71 -22.48 -3.59
N GLU A 186 6.83 -21.65 -4.14
CA GLU A 186 6.04 -21.96 -5.35
C GLU A 186 5.90 -20.74 -6.30
N ALA A 187 6.82 -19.79 -6.22
CA ALA A 187 6.73 -18.55 -6.99
C ALA A 187 7.00 -18.77 -8.48
N ILE A 188 6.16 -18.20 -9.33
CA ILE A 188 6.44 -18.01 -10.76
C ILE A 188 6.85 -16.55 -10.94
N LEU A 189 8.10 -16.30 -11.33
CA LEU A 189 8.62 -14.96 -11.61
C LEU A 189 8.74 -14.77 -13.12
N SER A 190 8.12 -13.70 -13.65
CA SER A 190 8.18 -13.35 -15.06
C SER A 190 8.39 -11.85 -15.22
N ALA A 191 9.33 -11.49 -16.10
CA ALA A 191 9.59 -10.13 -16.54
C ALA A 191 10.02 -10.18 -18.02
N GLU A 192 9.51 -9.29 -18.87
CA GLU A 192 9.98 -9.22 -20.27
C GLU A 192 11.37 -8.59 -20.38
N GLY A 193 11.69 -7.68 -19.47
CA GLY A 193 12.95 -6.97 -19.33
C GLY A 193 13.87 -7.57 -18.28
N ALA A 194 14.57 -6.71 -17.55
CA ALA A 194 15.59 -7.14 -16.59
C ALA A 194 14.99 -7.69 -15.30
N VAL A 195 15.63 -8.73 -14.76
CA VAL A 195 15.34 -9.27 -13.43
C VAL A 195 16.57 -9.06 -12.54
N ALA A 196 16.42 -8.25 -11.48
CA ALA A 196 17.45 -7.99 -10.50
C ALA A 196 17.01 -8.53 -9.13
N ILE A 197 17.78 -9.45 -8.56
CA ILE A 197 17.47 -10.08 -7.26
C ILE A 197 18.69 -9.96 -6.36
N ALA A 198 18.51 -9.40 -5.17
CA ALA A 198 19.55 -9.25 -4.16
C ALA A 198 19.06 -9.70 -2.78
N GLU A 199 19.73 -10.69 -2.21
CA GLU A 199 19.55 -11.15 -0.83
C GLU A 199 20.71 -10.69 0.05
N ASN A 200 20.50 -10.69 1.36
CA ASN A 200 21.47 -10.20 2.36
C ASN A 200 22.01 -8.80 2.01
N SER A 201 21.16 -7.96 1.43
CA SER A 201 21.54 -6.66 0.91
C SER A 201 21.59 -5.62 2.03
N THR A 202 22.70 -4.90 2.12
CA THR A 202 22.84 -3.75 3.01
C THR A 202 22.24 -2.46 2.43
N ALA A 203 21.70 -2.49 1.20
CA ALA A 203 21.22 -1.30 0.50
C ALA A 203 20.09 -0.54 1.23
N LEU A 204 19.38 -1.21 2.15
CA LEU A 204 18.29 -0.62 2.94
C LEU A 204 18.71 -0.30 4.38
N HIS A 205 20.00 -0.45 4.70
CA HIS A 205 20.58 -0.22 6.01
C HIS A 205 21.62 0.89 5.94
N SER A 206 21.70 1.68 7.01
CA SER A 206 22.79 2.66 7.16
C SER A 206 24.14 1.95 7.31
N ALA A 207 25.23 2.72 7.25
CA ALA A 207 26.58 2.19 7.53
C ALA A 207 26.71 1.54 8.92
N GLU A 208 25.80 1.86 9.85
CA GLU A 208 25.72 1.29 11.20
C GLU A 208 24.80 0.05 11.28
N GLY A 209 24.26 -0.40 10.14
CA GLY A 209 23.37 -1.57 10.07
C GLY A 209 21.93 -1.32 10.54
N LYS A 210 21.52 -0.05 10.70
CA LYS A 210 20.16 0.31 11.07
C LYS A 210 19.30 0.45 9.81
N TYR A 211 18.10 -0.14 9.82
CA TYR A 211 17.14 0.04 8.73
C TYR A 211 16.86 1.54 8.49
N ILE A 212 16.97 1.95 7.23
CA ILE A 212 16.61 3.30 6.80
C ILE A 212 15.10 3.28 6.53
N PRO A 213 14.29 4.04 7.30
CA PRO A 213 12.85 4.03 7.11
C PRO A 213 12.50 4.48 5.69
N VAL A 214 11.86 3.60 4.92
CA VAL A 214 11.38 3.95 3.58
C VAL A 214 10.28 5.01 3.68
N THR A 215 9.55 5.08 4.79
CA THR A 215 8.36 5.93 4.89
C THR A 215 8.53 7.23 5.64
N SER A 216 9.44 7.40 6.60
CA SER A 216 9.46 8.64 7.39
C SER A 216 9.72 9.87 6.51
N ALA A 217 10.61 9.76 5.52
CA ALA A 217 10.85 10.81 4.54
C ALA A 217 9.66 11.02 3.56
N LEU A 218 8.98 9.94 3.15
CA LEU A 218 7.81 10.01 2.24
C LEU A 218 6.54 10.47 2.95
N ILE A 219 6.40 10.16 4.23
CA ILE A 219 5.34 10.60 5.12
C ILE A 219 5.57 12.07 5.43
N ASP A 220 6.76 12.50 5.82
CA ASP A 220 7.05 13.94 5.96
C ASP A 220 6.77 14.71 4.67
N PHE A 221 7.09 14.17 3.50
CA PHE A 221 6.70 14.75 2.22
C PHE A 221 5.17 14.76 2.00
N GLY A 222 4.49 13.63 2.22
CA GLY A 222 3.03 13.50 2.10
C GLY A 222 2.23 14.29 3.14
N LEU A 223 2.84 14.60 4.27
CA LEU A 223 2.31 15.45 5.34
C LEU A 223 2.61 16.94 5.11
N GLY A 224 3.45 17.29 4.13
CA GLY A 224 3.86 18.67 3.84
C GLY A 224 4.95 19.21 4.77
N ASN A 225 5.61 18.35 5.53
CA ASN A 225 6.68 18.68 6.48
C ASN A 225 8.08 18.76 5.82
N ALA A 226 8.25 18.26 4.59
CA ALA A 226 9.54 18.25 3.88
C ALA A 226 9.43 18.65 2.39
N PRO A 227 10.47 19.26 1.80
CA PRO A 227 10.56 19.49 0.35
C PRO A 227 10.70 18.18 -0.46
N ARG A 228 10.40 18.23 -1.76
CA ARG A 228 10.41 17.09 -2.71
C ARG A 228 11.66 16.20 -2.56
N LEU A 229 11.46 14.93 -2.26
CA LEU A 229 12.53 13.93 -2.21
C LEU A 229 12.81 13.35 -3.60
N THR A 230 14.09 13.38 -3.97
CA THR A 230 14.66 12.59 -5.06
C THR A 230 15.15 11.27 -4.45
N ILE A 231 14.41 10.18 -4.68
CA ILE A 231 14.89 8.84 -4.32
C ILE A 231 16.00 8.49 -5.32
N HIS A 232 17.24 8.43 -4.84
CA HIS A 232 18.33 7.80 -5.58
C HIS A 232 18.27 6.31 -5.28
N VAL A 233 17.63 5.56 -6.14
CA VAL A 233 17.87 4.11 -6.22
C VAL A 233 19.22 3.96 -6.93
N PRO A 234 20.18 3.20 -6.38
CA PRO A 234 21.47 2.97 -7.04
C PRO A 234 21.33 2.30 -8.40
#